data_AF-A0A0B2VS46-F1
#
_entry.id   AF-A0A0B2VS46-F1
#
_cell.length_a   1.000
_cell.length_b   1.000
_cell.length_c   1.000
_cell.angle_alpha   90.00
_cell.angle_beta   90.00
_cell.angle_gamma   90.00
#
_symmetry.space_group_name_H-M   'P 1'
#
loop_
_entity.id
_entity.type
_entity.pdbx_description
1 polymer ?
#
loop_
_entity_poly.entity_id
_entity_poly.type
_entity_poly.pdbx_seq_one_letter_code
_entity_poly.pdbx_strand_id
1 'polypeptide(L)'
;MLPDLSPHLHTAECNFLIELLRNCQAENRLGKMFGACSYWDEAVWQCTKQERIWRRNNNPQYTKRVVELRHLPENYYTPVLRKLKAEGRLNTDKISGCKI
;
A
#
# COMPACT_ATOMS: atom_id res chain seq x y z
N MET A 1 11.28 12.39 -2.03
CA MET A 1 10.37 12.19 -3.17
C MET A 1 9.18 11.35 -2.73
N LEU A 2 7.97 11.79 -3.05
CA LEU A 2 6.75 11.00 -2.87
C LEU A 2 6.76 9.84 -3.90
N PRO A 3 6.46 8.60 -3.50
CA PRO A 3 6.31 7.51 -4.45
C PRO A 3 5.08 7.74 -5.35
N ASP A 4 5.15 7.32 -6.61
CA ASP A 4 3.98 7.25 -7.49
C ASP A 4 3.00 6.22 -6.91
N LEU A 5 1.78 6.67 -6.56
CA LEU A 5 0.74 5.86 -5.92
C LEU A 5 -0.21 5.22 -6.95
N SER A 6 0.24 5.03 -8.19
CA SER A 6 -0.52 4.31 -9.20
C SER A 6 -0.76 2.85 -8.78
N PRO A 7 -2.00 2.34 -8.90
CA PRO A 7 -2.38 1.07 -8.28
C PRO A 7 -1.64 -0.15 -8.84
N HIS A 8 -1.21 -0.10 -10.09
CA HIS A 8 -0.44 -1.19 -10.72
C HIS A 8 1.02 -1.26 -10.23
N LEU A 9 1.49 -0.26 -9.50
CA LEU A 9 2.87 -0.20 -9.01
C LEU A 9 3.04 -0.78 -7.61
N HIS A 10 1.98 -1.17 -6.93
CA HIS A 10 2.02 -1.59 -5.52
C HIS A 10 1.34 -2.94 -5.27
N THR A 11 1.71 -3.61 -4.19
CA THR A 11 1.00 -4.82 -3.72
C THR A 11 -0.44 -4.50 -3.30
N ALA A 12 -1.30 -5.52 -3.28
CA ALA A 12 -2.70 -5.40 -2.89
C ALA A 12 -2.90 -4.72 -1.52
N GLU A 13 -2.02 -4.99 -0.56
CA GLU A 13 -2.09 -4.43 0.80
C GLU A 13 -1.78 -2.94 0.84
N CYS A 14 -0.75 -2.50 0.10
CA CYS A 14 -0.44 -1.07 0.02
C CYS A 14 -1.50 -0.33 -0.81
N ASN A 15 -2.04 -0.97 -1.86
CA ASN A 15 -3.15 -0.41 -2.64
C ASN A 15 -4.40 -0.17 -1.79
N PHE A 16 -4.72 -1.07 -0.86
CA PHE A 16 -5.82 -0.87 0.07
C PHE A 16 -5.63 0.40 0.92
N LEU A 17 -4.42 0.65 1.43
CA LEU A 17 -4.13 1.87 2.17
C LEU A 17 -4.20 3.13 1.29
N ILE A 18 -3.76 3.03 0.03
CA ILE A 18 -3.86 4.12 -0.95
C ILE A 18 -5.33 4.46 -1.22
N GLU A 19 -6.20 3.46 -1.31
CA GLU A 19 -7.65 3.67 -1.46
C GLU A 19 -8.25 4.38 -0.25
N LEU A 20 -7.90 3.97 0.97
CA LEU A 20 -8.34 4.65 2.20
C LEU A 20 -7.88 6.11 2.24
N LEU A 21 -6.63 6.38 1.82
CA LEU A 21 -6.12 7.74 1.70
C LEU A 21 -6.92 8.56 0.68
N ARG A 22 -7.19 8.00 -0.51
CA ARG A 22 -7.99 8.66 -1.55
C ARG A 22 -9.40 8.95 -1.09
N ASN A 23 -10.03 8.03 -0.36
CA ASN A 23 -11.37 8.21 0.22
C ASN A 23 -11.36 9.34 1.26
N CYS A 24 -10.41 9.33 2.19
CA CYS A 24 -10.25 10.42 3.16
C CYS A 24 -10.07 11.78 2.46
N GLN A 25 -9.25 11.81 1.41
CA GLN A 25 -9.00 13.01 0.60
C GLN A 25 -10.23 13.47 -0.20
N ALA A 26 -11.08 12.54 -0.64
CA ALA A 26 -12.30 12.83 -1.37
C ALA A 26 -13.39 13.42 -0.45
N GLU A 27 -13.48 12.91 0.78
CA GLU A 27 -14.39 13.39 1.82
C GLU A 27 -13.93 14.74 2.40
N ASN A 28 -12.62 14.89 2.64
CA ASN A 28 -12.04 16.06 3.31
C ASN A 28 -11.33 16.99 2.33
N ARG A 29 -12.01 17.41 1.25
CA ARG A 29 -11.41 18.28 0.21
C ARG A 29 -10.79 19.55 0.77
N LEU A 30 -11.44 20.18 1.75
CA LEU A 30 -10.96 21.39 2.44
C LEU A 30 -9.98 21.08 3.60
N GLY A 31 -10.10 19.88 4.20
CA GLY A 31 -9.25 19.43 5.32
C GLY A 31 -7.85 18.97 4.90
N LYS A 32 -7.57 18.81 3.60
CA LYS A 32 -6.25 18.43 3.07
C LYS A 32 -5.13 19.35 3.55
N MET A 33 -5.39 20.66 3.64
CA MET A 33 -4.39 21.63 4.10
C MET A 33 -4.17 21.60 5.62
N PHE A 34 -5.11 21.02 6.38
CA PHE A 34 -5.03 20.91 7.83
C PHE A 34 -4.54 19.54 8.32
N GLY A 35 -4.08 18.68 7.40
CA GLY A 35 -3.55 17.36 7.76
C GLY A 35 -4.61 16.34 8.17
N ALA A 36 -5.87 16.52 7.76
CA ALA A 36 -6.98 15.62 8.11
C ALA A 36 -6.75 14.15 7.74
N CYS A 37 -5.93 13.88 6.72
CA CYS A 37 -5.60 12.53 6.25
C CYS A 37 -4.18 12.06 6.63
N SER A 38 -3.48 12.79 7.50
CA SER A 38 -2.09 12.53 7.90
C SER A 38 -1.85 11.10 8.39
N TYR A 39 -2.80 10.52 9.11
CA TYR A 39 -2.75 9.13 9.55
C TYR A 39 -2.64 8.14 8.38
N TRP A 40 -3.46 8.32 7.35
CA TRP A 40 -3.45 7.46 6.15
C TRP A 40 -2.23 7.74 5.27
N ASP A 41 -1.80 9.00 5.17
CA ASP A 41 -0.56 9.38 4.49
C ASP A 41 0.66 8.68 5.11
N GLU A 42 0.76 8.66 6.45
CA GLU A 42 1.82 7.95 7.15
C GLU A 42 1.73 6.43 6.92
N ALA A 43 0.52 5.86 7.00
CA ALA A 43 0.32 4.43 6.76
C ALA A 43 0.76 4.00 5.35
N VAL A 44 0.41 4.80 4.32
CA VAL A 44 0.83 4.57 2.92
C VAL A 44 2.35 4.70 2.79
N TRP A 45 2.96 5.72 3.40
CA TRP A 45 4.41 5.90 3.37
C TRP A 45 5.15 4.71 3.98
N GLN A 46 4.72 4.24 5.15
CA GLN A 46 5.32 3.07 5.80
C GLN A 46 5.17 1.82 4.94
N CYS A 47 4.00 1.61 4.34
CA CYS A 47 3.74 0.44 3.50
C CYS A 47 4.63 0.41 2.25
N THR A 48 4.65 1.51 1.49
CA THR A 48 5.46 1.62 0.27
C THR A 48 6.96 1.56 0.56
N LYS A 49 7.40 2.00 1.75
CA LYS A 49 8.76 1.81 2.23
C LYS A 49 9.07 0.34 2.50
N GLN A 50 8.20 -0.40 3.20
CA GLN A 50 8.39 -1.83 3.45
C GLN A 50 8.37 -2.64 2.16
N GLU A 51 7.47 -2.31 1.24
CA GLU A 51 7.43 -2.90 -0.10
C GLU A 51 8.75 -2.69 -0.85
N ARG A 52 9.31 -1.47 -0.83
CA ARG A 52 10.60 -1.19 -1.45
C ARG A 52 11.73 -2.02 -0.83
N ILE A 53 11.76 -2.15 0.50
CA ILE A 53 12.75 -2.96 1.21
C ILE A 53 12.60 -4.44 0.80
N TRP A 54 11.36 -4.96 0.78
CA TRP A 54 11.08 -6.32 0.34
C TRP A 54 11.56 -6.57 -1.09
N ARG A 55 11.22 -5.67 -2.02
CA ARG A 55 11.71 -5.77 -3.42
C ARG A 55 13.22 -5.78 -3.49
N ARG A 56 13.92 -4.94 -2.72
CA ARG A 56 15.39 -4.91 -2.70
C ARG A 56 15.98 -6.23 -2.19
N ASN A 57 15.37 -6.81 -1.15
CA ASN A 57 15.86 -8.05 -0.54
C ASN A 57 15.58 -9.28 -1.40
N ASN A 58 14.55 -9.24 -2.25
CA ASN A 58 14.09 -10.40 -3.03
C ASN A 58 14.41 -10.29 -4.54
N ASN A 59 14.78 -9.11 -5.06
CA ASN A 59 15.20 -9.02 -6.44
C ASN A 59 16.62 -9.58 -6.62
N PRO A 60 16.83 -10.51 -7.56
CA PRO A 60 18.16 -10.92 -7.95
C PRO A 60 18.94 -9.75 -8.56
N GLN A 61 20.23 -9.63 -8.23
CA GLN A 61 21.08 -8.51 -8.68
C GLN A 61 21.37 -8.55 -10.19
N TYR A 62 21.43 -9.74 -10.79
CA TYR A 62 21.95 -9.95 -12.15
C TYR A 62 20.97 -10.66 -13.08
N THR A 63 19.71 -10.86 -12.67
CA THR A 63 18.70 -11.53 -13.52
C THR A 63 17.48 -10.63 -13.72
N LYS A 64 16.65 -10.96 -14.72
CA LYS A 64 15.41 -10.23 -14.99
C LYS A 64 14.55 -10.20 -13.72
N ARG A 65 13.97 -9.05 -13.40
CA ARG A 65 13.05 -8.91 -12.26
C ARG A 65 11.84 -9.81 -12.49
N VAL A 66 11.73 -10.90 -11.73
CA VAL A 66 10.62 -11.87 -11.83
C VAL A 66 9.49 -11.54 -10.85
N VAL A 67 9.71 -10.61 -9.91
CA VAL A 67 8.80 -10.40 -8.79
C VAL A 67 7.46 -9.82 -9.27
N GLU A 68 6.48 -10.70 -9.39
CA GLU A 68 5.09 -10.33 -9.61
C GLU A 68 4.51 -9.78 -8.30
N LEU A 69 4.26 -8.48 -8.27
CA LEU A 69 3.91 -7.72 -7.06
C LEU A 69 2.43 -7.85 -6.70
N ARG A 70 1.99 -9.08 -6.44
CA ARG A 70 0.61 -9.36 -6.07
C ARG A 70 0.36 -9.08 -4.59
N HIS A 71 1.20 -9.65 -3.72
CA HIS A 71 1.01 -9.61 -2.27
C HIS A 71 2.32 -9.32 -1.53
N LEU A 72 2.23 -8.45 -0.51
CA LEU A 72 3.29 -8.21 0.45
C LEU A 72 3.23 -9.32 1.51
N PRO A 73 4.36 -9.98 1.84
CA PRO A 73 4.33 -11.00 2.88
C PRO A 73 4.21 -10.37 4.28
N GLU A 74 3.57 -11.11 5.19
CA GLU A 74 3.15 -10.61 6.52
C GLU A 74 4.30 -10.14 7.41
N ASN A 75 5.51 -10.69 7.20
CA ASN A 75 6.72 -10.25 7.88
C ASN A 75 7.08 -8.78 7.56
N TYR A 76 6.63 -8.23 6.43
CA TYR A 76 6.81 -6.84 6.04
C TYR A 76 5.60 -5.95 6.36
N TYR A 77 4.56 -6.48 7.04
CA TYR A 77 3.41 -5.69 7.41
C TYR A 77 3.75 -4.62 8.44
N THR A 78 3.27 -3.41 8.18
CA THR A 78 3.30 -2.30 9.12
C THR A 78 2.31 -2.54 10.27
N PRO A 79 2.43 -1.84 11.40
CA PRO A 79 1.46 -1.95 12.50
C PRO A 79 0.01 -1.71 12.06
N VAL A 80 -0.20 -0.77 11.13
CA VAL A 80 -1.53 -0.48 10.56
C VAL A 80 -2.06 -1.66 9.75
N LEU A 81 -1.25 -2.28 8.90
CA LEU A 81 -1.65 -3.48 8.15
C LEU A 81 -1.98 -4.65 9.08
N ARG A 82 -1.17 -4.87 10.12
CA ARG A 82 -1.44 -5.93 11.12
C ARG A 82 -2.77 -5.69 11.84
N LYS A 83 -3.05 -4.45 12.22
CA LYS A 83 -4.32 -4.06 12.85
C LYS A 83 -5.50 -4.30 11.90
N LEU A 84 -5.42 -3.84 10.66
CA LEU A 84 -6.47 -4.03 9.65
C LEU A 84 -6.73 -5.51 9.32
N LYS A 85 -5.68 -6.33 9.32
CA LYS A 85 -5.79 -7.78 9.17
C LYS A 85 -6.49 -8.40 10.39
N ALA A 86 -6.12 -8.03 11.61
CA ALA A 86 -6.76 -8.51 12.83
C ALA A 86 -8.24 -8.11 12.93
N GLU A 87 -8.60 -6.93 12.42
CA GLU A 87 -9.99 -6.44 12.32
C GLU A 87 -10.79 -7.10 11.17
N GLY A 88 -10.16 -7.95 10.33
CA GLY A 88 -10.80 -8.55 9.16
C GLY A 88 -11.15 -7.56 8.05
N ARG A 89 -10.57 -6.35 8.08
CA ARG A 89 -10.84 -5.28 7.10
C ARG A 89 -9.90 -5.30 5.90
N LEU A 90 -8.76 -5.97 6.03
CA LEU A 90 -7.81 -6.16 4.93
C LEU A 90 -8.29 -7.31 4.03
N ASN A 91 -8.97 -6.99 2.92
CA ASN A 91 -9.43 -8.00 1.96
C ASN A 91 -8.51 -8.00 0.71
N THR A 92 -7.40 -8.74 0.81
CA THR A 92 -6.40 -8.87 -0.27
C THR A 92 -6.91 -9.63 -1.48
N ASP A 93 -7.91 -10.49 -1.30
CA ASP A 93 -8.35 -11.46 -2.31
C ASP A 93 -9.28 -10.82 -3.36
N LYS A 94 -10.01 -9.76 -2.97
CA LYS A 94 -10.93 -9.03 -3.86
C LYS A 94 -10.26 -8.08 -4.84
N ILE A 95 -9.01 -7.68 -4.63
CA ILE A 95 -8.31 -6.70 -5.48
C ILE A 95 -7.77 -7.33 -6.79
N SER A 96 -7.75 -8.66 -6.87
CA SER A 96 -7.34 -9.41 -8.06
C SER A 96 -8.34 -9.37 -9.24
N GLY A 97 -9.45 -8.65 -9.11
CA GLY A 97 -10.61 -8.76 -10.00
C GLY A 97 -11.24 -7.45 -10.47
N CYS A 98 -10.46 -6.49 -10.95
CA CYS A 98 -10.98 -5.52 -11.92
C CYS A 98 -10.14 -5.62 -13.21
N LYS A 99 -10.49 -6.59 -14.06
CA LYS A 99 -10.19 -6.48 -15.49
C LYS A 99 -11.00 -5.29 -16.02
N ILE A 100 -10.31 -4.25 -16.48
CA ILE A 100 -10.88 -3.24 -17.38
C ILE A 100 -11.32 -3.93 -18.67
#